data_AF-A0AAN9XHC7-F1
#
_entry.id   AF-A0AAN9XHC7-F1
#
_cell.length_a   1.000
_cell.length_b   1.000
_cell.length_c   1.000
_cell.angle_alpha   90.00
_cell.angle_beta   90.00
_cell.angle_gamma   90.00
#
_symmetry.space_group_name_H-M   'P 1'
#
loop_
_entity.id
_entity.type
_entity.pdbx_description
1 polymer ?
#
loop_
_entity_poly.entity_id
_entity_poly.type
_entity_poly.pdbx_seq_one_letter_code
_entity_poly.pdbx_strand_id
1 'polypeptide(L)'
;MEDHSTFPRFLIILFITGVARSVASIGINYGQIANNLPSSDDAVELVKSIGATKVKLYDADPNVLKAFANTGVEVMVGLGNEYLTKMKDPKQAQAWIKANLQPYLPATKITSIFVGNEVLTFNDTSLTSNLLPAMQSVHTALVNQGLDKQITVTTTHSLAVLETSYPPSAGAFRPDLAPCLGPILSFQAKTGSPFLINAYPYFAYKANPKQVPLEFVLFQPNQGMVDPSSNLHYDNMLFAQIDAVYSALESLGYAKLPVHISETGWPSKGDQDEAGANLENAKKYNGNLIKMAMSTSKKGTPCRPNSDFNIYVFALFNENMKPGPTSERNYGLFKPDGTPAYPLGFSLASAPNDIVHNNTGTPPTSSTGYLSISSASSLERCRLLGPSLSFLLPLNQKKDTGARQWGEEQWQNEKGVKGVPSSLHAMSLYWSRKEKWLWSSGTS
;
A
#
# COMPACT_ATOMS: atom_id res chain seq x y z
N MET A 1 43.82 -59.73 -35.57
CA MET A 1 44.33 -58.77 -34.58
C MET A 1 44.58 -57.50 -35.35
N GLU A 2 43.60 -56.60 -35.34
CA GLU A 2 43.74 -55.15 -35.50
C GLU A 2 42.38 -54.57 -35.07
N ASP A 3 42.43 -53.77 -34.01
CA ASP A 3 41.31 -53.34 -33.18
C ASP A 3 41.00 -51.88 -33.50
N HIS A 4 39.80 -51.59 -34.00
CA HIS A 4 39.36 -50.23 -34.31
C HIS A 4 38.69 -49.61 -33.08
N SER A 5 39.48 -48.87 -32.31
CA SER A 5 39.03 -48.02 -31.21
C SER A 5 38.13 -46.89 -31.69
N THR A 6 36.84 -46.96 -31.38
CA THR A 6 35.89 -45.84 -31.48
C THR A 6 35.90 -45.01 -30.20
N PHE A 7 36.45 -43.78 -30.28
CA PHE A 7 36.34 -42.75 -29.24
C PHE A 7 34.91 -42.16 -29.20
N PRO A 8 34.24 -42.06 -28.04
CA PRO A 8 32.96 -41.38 -27.94
C PRO A 8 33.18 -39.86 -27.86
N ARG A 9 32.52 -39.11 -28.75
CA ARG A 9 32.44 -37.64 -28.69
C ARG A 9 31.50 -37.24 -27.55
N PHE A 10 32.06 -36.75 -26.45
CA PHE A 10 31.29 -36.12 -25.38
C PHE A 10 30.73 -34.77 -25.85
N LEU A 11 29.41 -34.66 -25.94
CA LEU A 11 28.70 -33.40 -26.19
C LEU A 11 28.60 -32.66 -24.85
N ILE A 12 29.36 -31.57 -24.67
CA ILE A 12 29.24 -30.69 -23.51
C ILE A 12 28.02 -29.79 -23.72
N ILE A 13 26.91 -30.12 -23.04
CA ILE A 13 25.75 -29.24 -22.94
C ILE A 13 26.07 -28.18 -21.90
N LEU A 14 26.37 -26.97 -22.37
CA LEU A 14 26.52 -25.78 -21.52
C LEU A 14 25.15 -25.40 -20.96
N PHE A 15 24.82 -25.88 -19.75
CA PHE A 15 23.71 -25.34 -18.98
C PHE A 15 24.06 -23.91 -18.58
N ILE A 16 23.57 -22.94 -19.35
CA ILE A 16 23.48 -21.55 -18.88
C ILE A 16 22.37 -21.56 -17.83
N THR A 17 22.72 -21.89 -16.59
CA THR A 17 21.91 -21.52 -15.44
C THR A 17 22.02 -20.02 -15.29
N GLY A 18 21.18 -19.30 -16.04
CA GLY A 18 20.88 -17.92 -15.72
C GLY A 18 20.28 -17.92 -14.32
N VAL A 19 21.12 -17.65 -13.31
CA VAL A 19 20.63 -17.23 -12.00
C VAL A 19 19.94 -15.91 -12.29
N ALA A 20 18.62 -15.97 -12.50
CA ALA A 20 17.77 -14.79 -12.48
C ALA A 20 17.99 -14.18 -11.11
N ARG A 21 18.86 -13.16 -11.05
CA ARG A 21 19.05 -12.37 -9.84
C ARG A 21 17.73 -11.66 -9.61
N SER A 22 16.90 -12.24 -8.75
CA SER A 22 15.64 -11.66 -8.28
C SER A 22 15.95 -10.27 -7.75
N VAL A 23 15.57 -9.23 -8.49
CA VAL A 23 15.67 -7.83 -8.04
C VAL A 23 14.53 -7.63 -7.06
N ALA A 24 14.76 -6.97 -5.92
CA ALA A 24 13.66 -6.55 -5.06
C ALA A 24 12.69 -5.74 -5.92
N SER A 25 11.47 -6.23 -6.05
CA SER A 25 10.54 -5.71 -7.05
C SER A 25 9.78 -4.54 -6.44
N ILE A 26 10.07 -3.34 -6.92
CA ILE A 26 9.29 -2.16 -6.54
C ILE A 26 7.91 -2.24 -7.20
N GLY A 27 6.89 -2.03 -6.38
CA GLY A 27 5.51 -1.88 -6.79
C GLY A 27 4.98 -0.50 -6.41
N ILE A 28 3.81 -0.17 -6.94
CA ILE A 28 3.12 1.10 -6.66
C ILE A 28 1.64 0.83 -6.46
N ASN A 29 1.05 1.49 -5.47
CA ASN A 29 -0.39 1.50 -5.26
C ASN A 29 -1.01 2.49 -6.25
N TYR A 30 -1.93 2.02 -7.07
CA TYR A 30 -2.70 2.87 -7.98
C TYR A 30 -4.09 3.05 -7.41
N GLY A 31 -4.22 4.05 -6.54
CA GLY A 31 -5.49 4.53 -6.00
C GLY A 31 -6.24 5.39 -7.02
N GLN A 32 -7.56 5.30 -6.98
CA GLN A 32 -8.47 5.96 -7.94
C GLN A 32 -9.55 6.79 -7.23
N ILE A 33 -9.37 7.15 -5.97
CA ILE A 33 -10.32 7.98 -5.21
C ILE A 33 -10.11 9.45 -5.58
N ALA A 34 -10.38 9.77 -6.85
CA ALA A 34 -10.22 11.08 -7.45
C ALA A 34 -11.08 11.22 -8.71
N ASN A 35 -11.33 12.47 -9.14
CA ASN A 35 -12.13 12.78 -10.33
C ASN A 35 -11.33 13.49 -11.44
N ASN A 36 -10.01 13.52 -11.33
CA ASN A 36 -9.13 14.30 -12.21
C ASN A 36 -7.84 13.57 -12.60
N LEU A 37 -7.81 12.24 -12.45
CA LEU A 37 -6.66 11.40 -12.82
C LEU A 37 -6.51 11.29 -14.34
N PRO A 38 -5.29 10.99 -14.83
CA PRO A 38 -5.07 10.78 -16.26
C PRO A 38 -5.69 9.45 -16.71
N SER A 39 -5.58 9.15 -18.00
CA SER A 39 -6.06 7.86 -18.53
C SER A 39 -5.29 6.68 -17.93
N SER A 40 -5.91 5.49 -17.94
CA SER A 40 -5.25 4.27 -17.47
C SER A 40 -4.00 3.91 -18.29
N ASP A 41 -3.97 4.25 -19.59
CA ASP A 41 -2.80 4.05 -20.45
C ASP A 41 -1.64 4.99 -20.06
N ASP A 42 -1.93 6.26 -19.76
CA ASP A 42 -0.92 7.20 -19.26
C ASP A 42 -0.40 6.78 -17.88
N ALA A 43 -1.28 6.26 -17.02
CA ALA A 43 -0.89 5.72 -15.71
C ALA A 43 0.09 4.55 -15.86
N VAL A 44 -0.12 3.65 -16.82
CA VAL A 44 0.81 2.53 -17.12
C VAL A 44 2.21 3.06 -17.47
N GLU A 45 2.29 4.11 -18.29
CA GLU A 45 3.58 4.72 -18.65
C GLU A 45 4.26 5.36 -17.44
N LEU A 46 3.51 6.01 -16.54
CA LEU A 46 4.06 6.54 -15.29
C LEU A 46 4.55 5.43 -14.35
N VAL A 47 3.82 4.31 -14.24
CA VAL A 47 4.26 3.12 -13.47
C VAL A 47 5.61 2.60 -13.99
N LYS A 48 5.76 2.48 -15.32
CA LYS A 48 7.03 2.04 -15.94
C LYS A 48 8.15 3.07 -15.72
N SER A 49 7.83 4.37 -15.77
CA SER A 49 8.82 5.45 -15.65
C SER A 49 9.56 5.43 -14.31
N ILE A 50 8.90 5.02 -13.22
CA ILE A 50 9.50 4.87 -11.89
C ILE A 50 10.21 3.52 -11.69
N GLY A 51 10.28 2.69 -12.74
CA GLY A 51 10.88 1.35 -12.68
C GLY A 51 10.01 0.31 -11.95
N ALA A 52 8.73 0.61 -11.70
CA ALA A 52 7.83 -0.32 -11.04
C ALA A 52 7.41 -1.43 -11.99
N THR A 53 7.56 -2.66 -11.53
CA THR A 53 7.19 -3.89 -12.25
C THR A 53 5.95 -4.55 -11.66
N LYS A 54 5.38 -3.95 -10.59
CA LYS A 54 4.17 -4.39 -9.93
C LYS A 54 3.23 -3.20 -9.67
N VAL A 55 1.93 -3.45 -9.74
CA VAL A 55 0.89 -2.48 -9.37
C VAL A 55 -0.12 -3.15 -8.44
N LYS A 56 -0.56 -2.43 -7.41
CA LYS A 56 -1.65 -2.85 -6.53
C LYS A 56 -2.86 -1.95 -6.78
N LEU A 57 -3.96 -2.57 -7.21
CA LEU A 57 -5.25 -1.93 -7.49
C LEU A 57 -6.22 -2.22 -6.34
N TYR A 58 -7.05 -1.25 -5.96
CA TYR A 58 -8.02 -1.42 -4.86
C TYR A 58 -9.36 -2.02 -5.30
N ASP A 59 -9.54 -2.20 -6.60
CA ASP A 59 -10.68 -2.82 -7.24
C ASP A 59 -10.25 -3.58 -8.50
N ALA A 60 -11.23 -4.10 -9.24
CA ALA A 60 -11.04 -4.77 -10.52
C ALA A 60 -11.58 -3.91 -11.67
N ASP A 61 -11.20 -2.62 -11.73
CA ASP A 61 -11.66 -1.73 -12.80
C ASP A 61 -11.30 -2.28 -14.20
N PRO A 62 -12.28 -2.45 -15.09
CA PRO A 62 -12.08 -3.05 -16.41
C PRO A 62 -11.17 -2.24 -17.35
N ASN A 63 -11.23 -0.90 -17.25
CA ASN A 63 -10.39 -0.01 -18.05
C ASN A 63 -8.93 -0.11 -17.61
N VAL A 64 -8.70 -0.13 -16.29
CA VAL A 64 -7.35 -0.27 -15.73
C VAL A 64 -6.77 -1.64 -16.07
N LEU A 65 -7.52 -2.73 -15.83
CA LEU A 65 -7.04 -4.08 -16.17
C LEU A 65 -6.71 -4.19 -17.67
N LYS A 66 -7.54 -3.63 -18.55
CA LYS A 66 -7.26 -3.60 -19.99
C LYS A 66 -5.99 -2.81 -20.34
N ALA A 67 -5.75 -1.66 -19.70
CA ALA A 67 -4.55 -0.85 -19.95
C ALA A 67 -3.26 -1.57 -19.53
N PHE A 68 -3.32 -2.44 -18.53
CA PHE A 68 -2.17 -3.27 -18.12
C PHE A 68 -1.93 -4.51 -18.99
N ALA A 69 -2.78 -4.79 -20.00
CA ALA A 69 -2.62 -5.93 -20.89
C ALA A 69 -1.31 -5.87 -21.68
N ASN A 70 -0.57 -6.98 -21.71
CA ASN A 70 0.70 -7.17 -22.42
C ASN A 70 1.83 -6.22 -21.98
N THR A 71 1.69 -5.54 -20.84
CA THR A 71 2.72 -4.63 -20.31
C THR A 71 3.85 -5.36 -19.56
N GLY A 72 3.59 -6.60 -19.12
CA GLY A 72 4.49 -7.37 -18.27
C GLY A 72 4.47 -6.97 -16.78
N VAL A 73 3.82 -5.85 -16.43
CA VAL A 73 3.62 -5.41 -15.03
C VAL A 73 2.69 -6.40 -14.33
N GLU A 74 3.09 -6.85 -13.14
CA GLU A 74 2.25 -7.72 -12.32
C GLU A 74 1.17 -6.94 -11.59
N VAL A 75 -0.06 -7.43 -11.64
CA VAL A 75 -1.23 -6.78 -11.04
C VAL A 75 -1.70 -7.57 -9.83
N MET A 76 -1.75 -6.89 -8.69
CA MET A 76 -2.45 -7.33 -7.48
C MET A 76 -3.80 -6.62 -7.42
N VAL A 77 -4.90 -7.38 -7.37
CA VAL A 77 -6.28 -6.85 -7.43
C VAL A 77 -6.94 -6.90 -6.06
N GLY A 78 -7.61 -5.81 -5.69
CA GLY A 78 -8.36 -5.70 -4.45
C GLY A 78 -9.77 -6.25 -4.55
N LEU A 79 -10.19 -6.97 -3.52
CA LEU A 79 -11.59 -7.26 -3.25
C LEU A 79 -11.98 -6.52 -1.97
N GLY A 80 -12.75 -5.45 -2.11
CA GLY A 80 -13.07 -4.50 -1.05
C GLY A 80 -13.79 -5.12 0.16
N ASN A 81 -13.72 -4.42 1.29
CA ASN A 81 -14.30 -4.86 2.57
C ASN A 81 -15.81 -5.09 2.48
N GLU A 82 -16.50 -4.29 1.66
CA GLU A 82 -17.93 -4.37 1.36
C GLU A 82 -18.36 -5.71 0.74
N TYR A 83 -17.42 -6.43 0.11
CA TYR A 83 -17.70 -7.72 -0.51
C TYR A 83 -17.57 -8.91 0.46
N LEU A 84 -16.92 -8.76 1.61
CA LEU A 84 -16.56 -9.89 2.48
C LEU A 84 -17.75 -10.77 2.86
N THR A 85 -18.88 -10.16 3.23
CA THR A 85 -20.10 -10.89 3.59
C THR A 85 -20.62 -11.76 2.45
N LYS A 86 -20.61 -11.22 1.22
CA LYS A 86 -21.09 -11.91 0.02
C LYS A 86 -20.12 -12.99 -0.44
N MET A 87 -18.81 -12.74 -0.31
CA MET A 87 -17.76 -13.65 -0.79
C MET A 87 -17.56 -14.88 0.07
N LYS A 88 -18.28 -15.03 1.18
CA LYS A 88 -18.35 -16.31 1.92
C LYS A 88 -19.02 -17.43 1.11
N ASP A 89 -19.79 -17.09 0.08
CA ASP A 89 -20.38 -18.06 -0.83
C ASP A 89 -19.41 -18.33 -2.01
N PRO A 90 -18.87 -19.55 -2.15
CA PRO A 90 -17.98 -19.91 -3.26
C PRO A 90 -18.58 -19.67 -4.65
N LYS A 91 -19.91 -19.73 -4.81
CA LYS A 91 -20.57 -19.42 -6.09
C LYS A 91 -20.47 -17.93 -6.42
N GLN A 92 -20.61 -17.05 -5.42
CA GLN A 92 -20.45 -15.61 -5.60
C GLN A 92 -18.99 -15.26 -5.89
N ALA A 93 -18.05 -15.89 -5.17
CA ALA A 93 -16.62 -15.73 -5.44
C ALA A 93 -16.26 -16.18 -6.86
N GLN A 94 -16.77 -17.34 -7.32
CA GLN A 94 -16.57 -17.82 -8.67
C GLN A 94 -17.18 -16.88 -9.71
N ALA A 95 -18.41 -16.41 -9.51
CA ALA A 95 -19.04 -15.45 -10.41
C ALA A 95 -18.23 -14.14 -10.52
N TRP A 96 -17.70 -13.65 -9.39
CA TRP A 96 -16.86 -12.45 -9.36
C TRP A 96 -15.55 -12.64 -10.13
N ILE A 97 -14.86 -13.77 -9.96
CA ILE A 97 -13.61 -14.05 -10.71
C ILE A 97 -13.89 -14.15 -12.22
N LYS A 98 -14.96 -14.86 -12.61
CA LYS A 98 -15.36 -15.01 -14.02
C LYS A 98 -15.68 -13.68 -14.68
N ALA A 99 -16.37 -12.79 -13.96
CA ALA A 99 -16.80 -11.50 -14.48
C ALA A 99 -15.66 -10.48 -14.51
N ASN A 100 -14.83 -10.43 -13.46
CA ASN A 100 -13.93 -9.29 -13.25
C ASN A 100 -12.45 -9.59 -13.57
N LEU A 101 -12.01 -10.85 -13.54
CA LEU A 101 -10.59 -11.18 -13.75
C LEU A 101 -10.36 -11.99 -15.03
N GLN A 102 -11.16 -13.04 -15.25
CA GLN A 102 -10.95 -13.95 -16.38
C GLN A 102 -10.91 -13.26 -17.76
N PRO A 103 -11.73 -12.23 -18.07
CA PRO A 103 -11.69 -11.58 -19.38
C PRO A 103 -10.35 -10.93 -19.72
N TYR A 104 -9.51 -10.67 -18.72
CA TYR A 104 -8.22 -9.99 -18.87
C TYR A 104 -7.04 -10.96 -18.88
N LEU A 105 -7.27 -12.25 -18.60
CA LEU A 105 -6.24 -13.28 -18.57
C LEU A 105 -6.05 -13.94 -19.95
N PRO A 106 -4.81 -14.29 -20.36
CA PRO A 106 -3.54 -14.05 -19.66
C PRO A 106 -2.87 -12.71 -20.01
N ALA A 107 -3.51 -11.87 -20.85
CA ALA A 107 -2.89 -10.65 -21.36
C ALA A 107 -2.47 -9.70 -20.21
N THR A 108 -3.31 -9.56 -19.19
CA THR A 108 -2.98 -8.83 -17.96
C THR A 108 -2.38 -9.81 -16.95
N LYS A 109 -1.18 -9.53 -16.45
CA LYS A 109 -0.45 -10.43 -15.55
C LYS A 109 -0.95 -10.30 -14.11
N ILE A 110 -2.17 -10.76 -13.84
CA ILE A 110 -2.75 -10.79 -12.49
C ILE A 110 -2.07 -11.92 -11.70
N THR A 111 -1.47 -11.60 -10.55
CA THR A 111 -0.69 -12.55 -9.73
C THR A 111 -1.21 -12.72 -8.31
N SER A 112 -2.08 -11.82 -7.85
CA SER A 112 -2.62 -11.88 -6.49
C SER A 112 -3.98 -11.18 -6.38
N ILE A 113 -4.81 -11.70 -5.49
CA ILE A 113 -6.01 -11.04 -4.99
C ILE A 113 -5.83 -10.80 -3.49
N PHE A 114 -5.93 -9.55 -3.04
CA PHE A 114 -6.05 -9.27 -1.61
C PHE A 114 -7.53 -9.07 -1.26
N VAL A 115 -8.01 -9.90 -0.32
CA VAL A 115 -9.39 -9.92 0.16
C VAL A 115 -9.47 -9.10 1.42
N GLY A 116 -10.13 -7.96 1.32
CA GLY A 116 -10.19 -6.96 2.38
C GLY A 116 -8.89 -6.18 2.57
N ASN A 117 -9.03 -4.98 3.12
CA ASN A 117 -7.91 -4.09 3.46
C ASN A 117 -7.98 -3.67 4.92
N GLU A 118 -6.97 -4.02 5.72
CA GLU A 118 -6.84 -3.66 7.16
C GLU A 118 -8.02 -4.09 8.05
N VAL A 119 -8.75 -5.13 7.67
CA VAL A 119 -10.00 -5.55 8.32
C VAL A 119 -9.90 -5.71 9.85
N LEU A 120 -8.78 -6.26 10.33
CA LEU A 120 -8.58 -6.62 11.73
C LEU A 120 -8.41 -5.41 12.67
N THR A 121 -8.29 -4.19 12.15
CA THR A 121 -8.12 -2.97 12.95
C THR A 121 -9.36 -2.06 12.97
N PHE A 122 -10.41 -2.37 12.18
CA PHE A 122 -11.67 -1.60 12.13
C PHE A 122 -12.60 -1.77 13.33
N ASN A 123 -12.32 -2.72 14.23
CA ASN A 123 -13.22 -3.05 15.34
C ASN A 123 -14.66 -3.42 14.86
N ASP A 124 -14.76 -4.04 13.68
CA ASP A 124 -15.99 -4.58 13.13
C ASP A 124 -15.93 -6.12 13.17
N THR A 125 -16.75 -6.71 14.04
CA THR A 125 -16.80 -8.16 14.24
C THR A 125 -17.41 -8.90 13.05
N SER A 126 -18.31 -8.26 12.29
CA SER A 126 -18.88 -8.83 11.06
C SER A 126 -17.80 -8.94 9.98
N LEU A 127 -17.08 -7.85 9.70
CA LEU A 127 -15.99 -7.90 8.72
C LEU A 127 -14.89 -8.90 9.13
N THR A 128 -14.50 -8.87 10.40
CA THR A 128 -13.48 -9.78 10.94
C THR A 128 -13.88 -11.26 10.79
N SER A 129 -15.11 -11.60 11.15
CA SER A 129 -15.61 -12.99 11.03
C SER A 129 -15.84 -13.44 9.58
N ASN A 130 -16.01 -12.50 8.65
CA ASN A 130 -16.22 -12.80 7.23
C ASN A 130 -14.92 -12.91 6.42
N LEU A 131 -13.80 -12.38 6.93
CA LEU A 131 -12.54 -12.30 6.20
C LEU A 131 -12.01 -13.67 5.74
N LEU A 132 -11.74 -14.59 6.67
CA LEU A 132 -11.18 -15.89 6.31
C LEU A 132 -12.13 -16.72 5.42
N PRO A 133 -13.45 -16.83 5.71
CA PRO A 133 -14.37 -17.53 4.82
C PRO A 133 -14.41 -16.94 3.40
N ALA A 134 -14.28 -15.61 3.26
CA ALA A 134 -14.17 -14.97 1.95
C ALA A 134 -12.86 -15.35 1.24
N MET A 135 -11.71 -15.30 1.93
CA MET A 135 -10.42 -15.74 1.39
C MET A 135 -10.47 -17.19 0.89
N GLN A 136 -11.05 -18.10 1.69
CA GLN A 136 -11.19 -19.51 1.35
C GLN A 136 -12.08 -19.74 0.13
N SER A 137 -13.18 -18.98 0.02
CA SER A 137 -14.11 -19.06 -1.10
C SER A 137 -13.49 -18.54 -2.40
N VAL A 138 -12.77 -17.42 -2.35
CA VAL A 138 -12.00 -16.88 -3.49
C VAL A 138 -10.94 -17.88 -3.94
N HIS A 139 -10.16 -18.45 -3.01
CA HIS A 139 -9.16 -19.47 -3.35
C HIS A 139 -9.79 -20.73 -3.96
N THR A 140 -10.89 -21.24 -3.37
CA THR A 140 -11.62 -22.38 -3.93
C THR A 140 -12.11 -22.10 -5.34
N ALA A 141 -12.61 -20.89 -5.60
CA ALA A 141 -13.03 -20.48 -6.91
C ALA A 141 -11.88 -20.39 -7.92
N LEU A 142 -10.66 -20.00 -7.50
CA LEU A 142 -9.46 -20.06 -8.34
C LEU A 142 -9.05 -21.50 -8.64
N VAL A 143 -9.05 -22.40 -7.64
CA VAL A 143 -8.76 -23.83 -7.81
C VAL A 143 -9.72 -24.46 -8.84
N ASN A 144 -11.02 -24.20 -8.71
CA ASN A 144 -12.05 -24.71 -9.63
C ASN A 144 -11.88 -24.20 -11.07
N GLN A 145 -11.11 -23.13 -11.28
CA GLN A 145 -10.81 -22.55 -12.58
C GLN A 145 -9.37 -22.84 -13.05
N GLY A 146 -8.60 -23.61 -12.27
CA GLY A 146 -7.19 -23.91 -12.58
C GLY A 146 -6.25 -22.70 -12.47
N LEU A 147 -6.65 -21.65 -11.73
CA LEU A 147 -5.90 -20.39 -11.61
C LEU A 147 -5.09 -20.28 -10.32
N ASP A 148 -5.23 -21.22 -9.37
CA ASP A 148 -4.61 -21.16 -8.03
C ASP A 148 -3.07 -21.24 -8.05
N LYS A 149 -2.48 -21.74 -9.14
CA LYS A 149 -1.03 -21.74 -9.35
C LYS A 149 -0.48 -20.42 -9.87
N GLN A 150 -1.34 -19.58 -10.45
CA GLN A 150 -0.98 -18.29 -11.02
C GLN A 150 -1.35 -17.13 -10.09
N ILE A 151 -2.51 -17.23 -9.44
CA ILE A 151 -3.11 -16.16 -8.65
C ILE A 151 -3.18 -16.60 -7.18
N THR A 152 -2.42 -15.91 -6.33
CA THR A 152 -2.46 -16.11 -4.88
C THR A 152 -3.61 -15.36 -4.23
N VAL A 153 -4.09 -15.82 -3.08
CA VAL A 153 -5.11 -15.13 -2.28
C VAL A 153 -4.54 -14.74 -0.93
N THR A 154 -4.55 -13.45 -0.64
CA THR A 154 -4.03 -12.86 0.61
C THR A 154 -4.99 -11.83 1.20
N THR A 155 -4.57 -11.13 2.24
CA THR A 155 -5.23 -9.97 2.85
C THR A 155 -4.14 -8.99 3.28
N THR A 156 -4.44 -7.69 3.35
CA THR A 156 -3.53 -6.68 3.90
C THR A 156 -3.86 -6.38 5.35
N HIS A 157 -2.83 -6.06 6.12
CA HIS A 157 -2.93 -5.69 7.53
C HIS A 157 -2.30 -4.31 7.74
N SER A 158 -2.82 -3.51 8.67
CA SER A 158 -2.08 -2.35 9.20
C SER A 158 -1.08 -2.82 10.25
N LEU A 159 -0.03 -2.05 10.52
CA LEU A 159 0.91 -2.34 11.62
C LEU A 159 0.23 -2.40 13.00
N ALA A 160 -0.95 -1.82 13.19
CA ALA A 160 -1.73 -1.88 14.44
C ALA A 160 -2.32 -3.27 14.75
N VAL A 161 -2.01 -4.30 13.95
CA VAL A 161 -2.19 -5.70 14.37
C VAL A 161 -1.13 -6.13 15.40
N LEU A 162 -0.04 -5.39 15.56
CA LEU A 162 0.99 -5.60 16.58
C LEU A 162 0.61 -4.93 17.90
N GLU A 163 0.83 -5.63 19.01
CA GLU A 163 0.82 -5.05 20.36
C GLU A 163 2.20 -4.48 20.70
N THR A 164 3.23 -5.28 20.43
CA THR A 164 4.63 -4.94 20.66
C THR A 164 5.35 -4.89 19.33
N SER A 165 6.11 -3.81 19.12
CA SER A 165 6.96 -3.63 17.94
C SER A 165 8.35 -3.08 18.28
N TYR A 166 8.63 -2.83 19.57
CA TYR A 166 9.92 -2.37 20.05
C TYR A 166 10.37 -3.14 21.31
N PRO A 167 11.63 -3.64 21.34
CA PRO A 167 12.54 -3.72 20.19
C PRO A 167 11.98 -4.68 19.12
N PRO A 168 12.42 -4.61 17.85
CA PRO A 168 11.91 -5.46 16.77
C PRO A 168 11.86 -6.95 17.12
N SER A 169 12.88 -7.48 17.80
CA SER A 169 12.92 -8.89 18.23
C SER A 169 11.81 -9.30 19.19
N ALA A 170 11.15 -8.34 19.85
CA ALA A 170 10.04 -8.54 20.77
C ALA A 170 8.68 -8.40 20.07
N GLY A 171 8.67 -8.28 18.73
CA GLY A 171 7.47 -8.16 17.92
C GLY A 171 6.43 -9.21 18.27
N ALA A 172 5.21 -8.77 18.57
CA ALA A 172 4.11 -9.65 18.96
C ALA A 172 2.77 -9.10 18.45
N PHE A 173 1.94 -9.98 17.90
CA PHE A 173 0.56 -9.63 17.53
C PHE A 173 -0.28 -9.37 18.77
N ARG A 174 -1.30 -8.54 18.59
CA ARG A 174 -2.35 -8.31 19.59
C ARG A 174 -3.00 -9.63 20.01
N PRO A 175 -3.04 -9.95 21.32
CA PRO A 175 -3.63 -11.19 21.82
C PRO A 175 -5.11 -11.35 21.44
N ASP A 176 -5.86 -10.25 21.37
CA ASP A 176 -7.28 -10.28 21.02
C ASP A 176 -7.53 -10.64 19.54
N LEU A 177 -6.52 -10.49 18.67
CA LEU A 177 -6.61 -10.89 17.27
C LEU A 177 -6.26 -12.36 17.04
N ALA A 178 -5.65 -13.05 18.02
CA ALA A 178 -5.16 -14.42 17.86
C ALA A 178 -6.23 -15.42 17.34
N PRO A 179 -7.51 -15.39 17.78
CA PRO A 179 -8.54 -16.29 17.27
C PRO A 179 -8.82 -16.14 15.77
N CYS A 180 -8.60 -14.95 15.21
CA CYS A 180 -8.84 -14.66 13.80
C CYS A 180 -7.55 -14.79 12.98
N LEU A 181 -6.43 -14.28 13.50
CA LEU A 181 -5.16 -14.23 12.80
C LEU A 181 -4.53 -15.61 12.64
N GLY A 182 -4.55 -16.47 13.67
CA GLY A 182 -3.97 -17.81 13.60
C GLY A 182 -4.51 -18.65 12.43
N PRO A 183 -5.84 -18.76 12.25
CA PRO A 183 -6.44 -19.41 11.09
C PRO A 183 -6.08 -18.78 9.73
N ILE A 184 -5.98 -17.44 9.64
CA ILE A 184 -5.55 -16.72 8.43
C ILE A 184 -4.11 -17.08 8.06
N LEU A 185 -3.20 -17.06 9.05
CA LEU A 185 -1.80 -17.44 8.86
C LEU A 185 -1.67 -18.90 8.42
N SER A 186 -2.46 -19.80 9.02
CA SER A 186 -2.52 -21.22 8.60
C SER A 186 -2.97 -21.36 7.15
N PHE A 187 -3.97 -20.59 6.74
CA PHE A 187 -4.45 -20.57 5.36
C PHE A 187 -3.35 -20.06 4.40
N GLN A 188 -2.76 -18.90 4.67
CA GLN A 188 -1.71 -18.32 3.84
C GLN A 188 -0.49 -19.24 3.71
N ALA A 189 -0.07 -19.88 4.82
CA ALA A 189 1.02 -20.84 4.80
C ALA A 189 0.70 -22.09 3.95
N LYS A 190 -0.54 -22.60 4.02
CA LYS A 190 -0.99 -23.75 3.21
C LYS A 190 -1.11 -23.44 1.73
N THR A 191 -1.50 -22.21 1.38
CA THR A 191 -1.70 -21.78 -0.01
C THR A 191 -0.46 -21.12 -0.63
N GLY A 192 0.63 -20.97 0.13
CA GLY A 192 1.86 -20.34 -0.34
C GLY A 192 1.73 -18.82 -0.56
N SER A 193 0.80 -18.18 0.13
CA SER A 193 0.54 -16.74 0.02
C SER A 193 1.37 -15.93 1.02
N PRO A 194 1.83 -14.71 0.67
CA PRO A 194 2.55 -13.84 1.59
C PRO A 194 1.60 -13.20 2.62
N PHE A 195 2.18 -12.78 3.75
CA PHE A 195 1.58 -11.83 4.69
C PHE A 195 1.82 -10.41 4.19
N LEU A 196 0.76 -9.65 3.89
CA LEU A 196 0.88 -8.27 3.43
C LEU A 196 0.69 -7.28 4.59
N ILE A 197 1.62 -6.35 4.74
CA ILE A 197 1.59 -5.33 5.79
C ILE A 197 1.69 -3.91 5.19
N ASN A 198 0.79 -3.04 5.58
CA ASN A 198 0.84 -1.61 5.35
C ASN A 198 1.69 -0.99 6.47
N ALA A 199 2.85 -0.45 6.14
CA ALA A 199 3.87 0.00 7.09
C ALA A 199 4.33 1.42 6.79
N TYR A 200 4.08 2.34 7.72
CA TYR A 200 4.33 3.77 7.54
C TYR A 200 5.18 4.35 8.68
N PRO A 201 6.49 4.50 8.50
CA PRO A 201 7.35 5.30 9.40
C PRO A 201 6.87 6.74 9.57
N TYR A 202 6.08 7.27 8.64
CA TYR A 202 5.46 8.59 8.78
C TYR A 202 4.59 8.70 10.04
N PHE A 203 3.73 7.72 10.33
CA PHE A 203 2.83 7.78 11.49
C PHE A 203 3.59 7.77 12.83
N ALA A 204 4.73 7.08 12.88
CA ALA A 204 5.68 7.16 13.98
C ALA A 204 6.08 8.58 14.32
N TYR A 205 6.56 9.27 13.28
CA TYR A 205 7.18 10.56 13.38
C TYR A 205 6.11 11.61 13.66
N LYS A 206 4.97 11.54 12.97
CA LYS A 206 3.79 12.38 13.24
C LYS A 206 3.37 12.29 14.71
N ALA A 207 3.35 11.08 15.27
CA ALA A 207 2.91 10.86 16.65
C ALA A 207 3.91 11.38 17.70
N ASN A 208 5.22 11.32 17.43
CA ASN A 208 6.25 11.69 18.40
C ASN A 208 7.52 12.29 17.75
N PRO A 209 7.41 13.47 17.12
CA PRO A 209 8.50 14.04 16.32
C PRO A 209 9.69 14.50 17.15
N LYS A 210 9.53 14.58 18.48
CA LYS A 210 10.60 14.94 19.42
C LYS A 210 11.49 13.76 19.80
N GLN A 211 10.98 12.53 19.72
CA GLN A 211 11.72 11.33 20.13
C GLN A 211 12.08 10.42 18.96
N VAL A 212 11.31 10.46 17.88
CA VAL A 212 11.61 9.71 16.65
C VAL A 212 12.53 10.56 15.76
N PRO A 213 13.81 10.18 15.56
CA PRO A 213 14.72 10.94 14.71
C PRO A 213 14.22 10.97 13.28
N LEU A 214 14.19 12.16 12.66
CA LEU A 214 13.66 12.32 11.31
C LEU A 214 14.51 11.55 10.30
N GLU A 215 15.83 11.52 10.49
CA GLU A 215 16.77 10.85 9.62
C GLU A 215 16.55 9.32 9.59
N PHE A 216 16.17 8.74 10.74
CA PHE A 216 15.89 7.31 10.90
C PHE A 216 14.63 6.87 10.16
N VAL A 217 13.64 7.76 10.03
CA VAL A 217 12.40 7.47 9.29
C VAL A 217 12.46 7.88 7.82
N LEU A 218 13.47 8.66 7.41
CA LEU A 218 13.65 9.12 6.02
C LEU A 218 14.79 8.40 5.26
N PHE A 219 15.33 7.31 5.80
CA PHE A 219 16.48 6.58 5.22
C PHE A 219 17.70 7.48 5.00
N GLN A 220 17.92 8.46 5.88
CA GLN A 220 19.09 9.33 5.85
C GLN A 220 20.18 8.78 6.78
N PRO A 221 21.47 9.16 6.58
CA PRO A 221 22.54 8.78 7.51
C PRO A 221 22.20 9.17 8.95
N ASN A 222 22.23 8.20 9.85
CA ASN A 222 21.91 8.38 11.27
C ASN A 222 22.65 7.31 12.12
N GLN A 223 22.54 7.40 13.44
CA GLN A 223 23.19 6.42 14.34
C GLN A 223 22.48 5.05 14.39
N GLY A 224 21.31 4.94 13.76
CA GLY A 224 20.47 3.75 13.76
C GLY A 224 19.93 3.41 15.14
N MET A 225 19.44 2.19 15.26
CA MET A 225 19.17 1.56 16.55
C MET A 225 19.75 0.15 16.57
N VAL A 226 20.25 -0.28 17.72
CA VAL A 226 20.65 -1.67 17.95
C VAL A 226 19.58 -2.33 18.81
N ASP A 227 19.00 -3.40 18.29
CA ASP A 227 18.08 -4.23 19.04
C ASP A 227 18.84 -4.96 20.16
N PRO A 228 18.44 -4.77 21.44
CA PRO A 228 19.22 -5.24 22.58
C PRO A 228 19.18 -6.78 22.77
N SER A 229 18.21 -7.47 22.17
CA SER A 229 18.07 -8.92 22.33
C SER A 229 18.68 -9.69 21.16
N SER A 230 18.53 -9.19 19.93
CA SER A 230 19.06 -9.82 18.72
C SER A 230 20.43 -9.26 18.29
N ASN A 231 20.84 -8.11 18.84
CA ASN A 231 22.03 -7.36 18.44
C ASN A 231 22.02 -6.92 16.96
N LEU A 232 20.85 -6.92 16.31
CA LEU A 232 20.68 -6.45 14.95
C LEU A 232 20.66 -4.92 14.91
N HIS A 233 21.42 -4.34 13.99
CA HIS A 233 21.45 -2.91 13.73
C HIS A 233 20.44 -2.54 12.64
N TYR A 234 19.60 -1.56 12.93
CA TYR A 234 18.64 -1.00 11.99
C TYR A 234 19.02 0.43 11.65
N ASP A 235 19.34 0.67 10.38
CA ASP A 235 19.64 2.01 9.86
C ASP A 235 18.37 2.82 9.58
N ASN A 236 17.21 2.15 9.50
CA ASN A 236 15.93 2.78 9.19
C ASN A 236 14.76 2.09 9.92
N MET A 237 13.71 2.88 10.16
CA MET A 237 12.52 2.41 10.89
C MET A 237 11.68 1.40 10.11
N LEU A 238 11.58 1.51 8.78
CA LEU A 238 10.73 0.61 8.01
C LEU A 238 11.18 -0.84 8.22
N PHE A 239 12.49 -1.10 8.14
CA PHE A 239 13.03 -2.45 8.33
C PHE A 239 12.88 -2.92 9.78
N ALA A 240 12.95 -2.02 10.77
CA ALA A 240 12.64 -2.34 12.16
C ALA A 240 11.17 -2.76 12.33
N GLN A 241 10.23 -2.09 11.66
CA GLN A 241 8.81 -2.45 11.66
C GLN A 241 8.56 -3.81 10.99
N ILE A 242 9.21 -4.08 9.86
CA ILE A 242 9.07 -5.37 9.17
C ILE A 242 9.68 -6.51 9.99
N ASP A 243 10.81 -6.32 10.64
CA ASP A 243 11.39 -7.35 11.51
C ASP A 243 10.57 -7.58 12.78
N ALA A 244 9.86 -6.58 13.29
CA ALA A 244 8.85 -6.80 14.32
C ALA A 244 7.70 -7.72 13.85
N VAL A 245 7.25 -7.57 12.60
CA VAL A 245 6.26 -8.49 12.00
C VAL A 245 6.84 -9.90 11.87
N TYR A 246 8.09 -10.04 11.42
CA TYR A 246 8.76 -11.34 11.35
C TYR A 246 8.87 -12.01 12.72
N SER A 247 9.28 -11.27 13.76
CA SER A 247 9.32 -11.79 15.13
C SER A 247 7.94 -12.23 15.63
N ALA A 248 6.89 -11.47 15.33
CA ALA A 248 5.52 -11.83 15.69
C ALA A 248 5.07 -13.13 15.00
N LEU A 249 5.34 -13.26 13.69
CA LEU A 249 5.04 -14.48 12.92
C LEU A 249 5.83 -15.69 13.43
N GLU A 250 7.12 -15.51 13.73
CA GLU A 250 8.01 -16.55 14.25
C GLU A 250 7.53 -17.06 15.61
N SER A 251 7.08 -16.18 16.49
CA SER A 251 6.51 -16.55 17.80
C SER A 251 5.26 -17.44 17.70
N LEU A 252 4.54 -17.37 16.57
CA LEU A 252 3.37 -18.19 16.27
C LEU A 252 3.69 -19.42 15.40
N GLY A 253 4.96 -19.70 15.13
CA GLY A 253 5.41 -20.84 14.32
C GLY A 253 5.41 -20.62 12.81
N TYR A 254 5.24 -19.38 12.35
CA TYR A 254 5.17 -19.01 10.92
C TYR A 254 6.46 -18.34 10.41
N ALA A 255 7.62 -18.74 10.94
CA ALA A 255 8.93 -18.14 10.62
C ALA A 255 9.30 -18.12 9.12
N LYS A 256 8.71 -19.04 8.33
CA LYS A 256 8.93 -19.18 6.88
C LYS A 256 7.91 -18.42 6.02
N LEU A 257 6.88 -17.81 6.62
CA LEU A 257 5.86 -17.09 5.87
C LEU A 257 6.47 -15.81 5.26
N PRO A 258 6.42 -15.60 3.94
CA PRO A 258 6.93 -14.38 3.34
C PRO A 258 6.15 -13.16 3.82
N VAL A 259 6.84 -12.04 4.04
CA VAL A 259 6.23 -10.74 4.34
C VAL A 259 6.49 -9.82 3.17
N HIS A 260 5.49 -9.06 2.76
CA HIS A 260 5.64 -7.99 1.78
C HIS A 260 4.98 -6.71 2.28
N ILE A 261 5.55 -5.57 1.89
CA ILE A 261 5.02 -4.25 2.24
C ILE A 261 3.99 -3.89 1.19
N SER A 262 2.70 -4.00 1.52
CA SER A 262 1.61 -3.68 0.59
C SER A 262 1.34 -2.19 0.46
N GLU A 263 1.75 -1.39 1.42
CA GLU A 263 1.72 0.06 1.35
C GLU A 263 2.80 0.68 2.23
N THR A 264 3.48 1.69 1.70
CA THR A 264 4.33 2.59 2.47
C THR A 264 4.55 3.88 1.71
N GLY A 265 4.57 5.02 2.38
CA GLY A 265 4.68 6.32 1.72
C GLY A 265 4.82 7.45 2.71
N TRP A 266 4.92 8.66 2.17
CA TRP A 266 5.03 9.87 2.97
C TRP A 266 4.30 11.04 2.29
N PRO A 267 3.37 11.72 2.98
CA PRO A 267 2.55 12.75 2.37
C PRO A 267 3.35 14.06 2.16
N SER A 268 3.18 14.70 1.00
CA SER A 268 3.85 15.94 0.64
C SER A 268 3.22 17.20 1.24
N LYS A 269 2.06 17.07 1.87
CA LYS A 269 1.33 18.16 2.53
C LYS A 269 0.36 17.56 3.54
N GLY A 270 0.28 18.13 4.73
CA GLY A 270 -0.71 17.76 5.74
C GLY A 270 -1.34 18.97 6.43
N ASP A 271 -2.23 18.70 7.38
CA ASP A 271 -2.79 19.70 8.28
C ASP A 271 -1.75 20.18 9.31
N GLN A 272 -2.10 21.19 10.12
CA GLN A 272 -1.16 21.80 11.08
C GLN A 272 -0.63 20.82 12.14
N ASP A 273 -1.40 19.79 12.49
CA ASP A 273 -1.05 18.74 13.44
C ASP A 273 -0.38 17.52 12.79
N GLU A 274 -0.09 17.59 11.49
CA GLU A 274 0.54 16.51 10.71
C GLU A 274 2.05 16.72 10.57
N ALA A 275 2.74 16.64 11.72
CA ALA A 275 4.18 16.87 11.77
C ALA A 275 4.94 15.99 10.76
N GLY A 276 5.78 16.65 9.95
CA GLY A 276 6.59 16.00 8.92
C GLY A 276 5.94 15.87 7.55
N ALA A 277 4.64 16.14 7.38
CA ALA A 277 3.95 16.10 6.10
C ALA A 277 4.27 17.32 5.21
N ASN A 278 5.37 17.23 4.46
CA ASN A 278 5.84 18.28 3.57
C ASN A 278 6.59 17.71 2.37
N LEU A 279 6.74 18.54 1.32
CA LEU A 279 7.38 18.18 0.06
C LEU A 279 8.81 17.65 0.23
N GLU A 280 9.60 18.24 1.12
CA GLU A 280 10.99 17.87 1.33
C GLU A 280 11.12 16.46 1.93
N ASN A 281 10.30 16.15 2.93
CA ASN A 281 10.29 14.84 3.56
C ASN A 281 9.70 13.76 2.64
N ALA A 282 8.62 14.07 1.90
CA ALA A 282 8.05 13.14 0.92
C ALA A 282 9.05 12.78 -0.19
N LYS A 283 9.79 13.80 -0.68
CA LYS A 283 10.90 13.61 -1.62
C LYS A 283 11.98 12.69 -1.04
N LYS A 284 12.44 12.96 0.19
CA LYS A 284 13.49 12.16 0.85
C LYS A 284 13.03 10.72 1.08
N TYR A 285 11.85 10.53 1.67
CA TYR A 285 11.32 9.20 1.97
C TYR A 285 11.17 8.34 0.72
N ASN A 286 10.37 8.79 -0.24
CA ASN A 286 10.05 8.00 -1.42
C ASN A 286 11.27 7.85 -2.35
N GLY A 287 12.06 8.92 -2.53
CA GLY A 287 13.29 8.86 -3.33
C GLY A 287 14.31 7.88 -2.76
N ASN A 288 14.55 7.92 -1.44
CA ASN A 288 15.48 7.00 -0.79
C ASN A 288 14.95 5.57 -0.74
N LEU A 289 13.65 5.38 -0.48
CA LEU A 289 13.01 4.07 -0.47
C LEU A 289 13.17 3.38 -1.84
N ILE A 290 12.83 4.08 -2.92
CA ILE A 290 12.92 3.52 -4.27
C ILE A 290 14.39 3.27 -4.64
N LYS A 291 15.30 4.21 -4.34
CA LYS A 291 16.74 4.01 -4.55
C LYS A 291 17.29 2.80 -3.79
N MET A 292 16.85 2.60 -2.54
CA MET A 292 17.20 1.45 -1.73
C MET A 292 16.66 0.16 -2.35
N ALA A 293 15.38 0.13 -2.72
CA ALA A 293 14.74 -1.04 -3.33
C ALA A 293 15.39 -1.44 -4.67
N MET A 294 15.82 -0.47 -5.47
CA MET A 294 16.53 -0.71 -6.73
C MET A 294 18.02 -1.08 -6.54
N SER A 295 18.56 -0.97 -5.34
CA SER A 295 19.97 -1.28 -5.08
C SER A 295 20.24 -2.79 -5.14
N THR A 296 21.37 -3.18 -5.74
CA THR A 296 21.78 -4.58 -5.84
C THR A 296 22.41 -5.14 -4.56
N SER A 297 22.72 -4.29 -3.56
CA SER A 297 23.59 -4.64 -2.43
C SER A 297 22.88 -4.96 -1.11
N LYS A 298 21.61 -4.61 -0.92
CA LYS A 298 20.82 -4.94 0.29
C LYS A 298 19.33 -5.05 -0.06
N LYS A 299 18.82 -6.29 -0.21
CA LYS A 299 17.42 -6.55 -0.60
C LYS A 299 16.52 -6.97 0.57
N GLY A 300 17.14 -7.28 1.71
CA GLY A 300 16.49 -7.80 2.91
C GLY A 300 16.54 -6.83 4.09
N THR A 301 15.76 -7.13 5.12
CA THR A 301 15.86 -6.51 6.45
C THR A 301 17.03 -7.11 7.23
N PRO A 302 17.49 -6.50 8.35
CA PRO A 302 18.55 -7.08 9.18
C PRO A 302 18.29 -8.53 9.64
N CYS A 303 17.05 -8.90 10.01
CA CYS A 303 16.69 -10.27 10.38
C CYS A 303 16.59 -11.22 9.18
N ARG A 304 16.27 -10.69 7.99
CA ARG A 304 16.06 -11.45 6.76
C ARG A 304 16.84 -10.85 5.58
N PRO A 305 18.18 -10.81 5.62
CA PRO A 305 19.01 -10.05 4.67
C PRO A 305 18.97 -10.58 3.23
N ASN A 306 18.62 -11.86 3.07
CA ASN A 306 18.55 -12.57 1.80
C ASN A 306 17.11 -12.86 1.34
N SER A 307 16.10 -12.30 2.02
CA SER A 307 14.71 -12.49 1.63
C SER A 307 14.32 -11.51 0.54
N ASP A 308 13.72 -12.02 -0.53
CA ASP A 308 13.03 -11.19 -1.49
C ASP A 308 11.70 -10.73 -0.89
N PHE A 309 11.53 -9.43 -0.69
CA PHE A 309 10.23 -8.87 -0.35
C PHE A 309 9.86 -7.73 -1.28
N ASN A 310 8.58 -7.68 -1.65
CA ASN A 310 8.03 -6.63 -2.49
C ASN A 310 7.69 -5.41 -1.64
N ILE A 311 7.92 -4.22 -2.19
CA ILE A 311 7.56 -2.94 -1.57
C ILE A 311 6.62 -2.22 -2.51
N TYR A 312 5.40 -1.94 -2.07
CA TYR A 312 4.44 -1.14 -2.82
C TYR A 312 4.39 0.27 -2.25
N VAL A 313 4.89 1.23 -3.02
CA VAL A 313 4.86 2.66 -2.64
C VAL A 313 3.40 3.15 -2.66
N PHE A 314 3.00 3.92 -1.67
CA PHE A 314 1.70 4.57 -1.58
C PHE A 314 1.89 6.09 -1.79
N ALA A 315 1.42 6.69 -2.89
CA ALA A 315 0.71 6.09 -4.03
C ALA A 315 1.11 6.74 -5.37
N LEU A 316 0.58 6.24 -6.48
CA LEU A 316 0.90 6.75 -7.82
C LEU A 316 0.49 8.23 -7.96
N PHE A 317 -0.74 8.58 -7.57
CA PHE A 317 -1.29 9.92 -7.71
C PHE A 317 -1.75 10.54 -6.40
N ASN A 318 -1.82 11.87 -6.38
CA ASN A 318 -2.60 12.59 -5.38
C ASN A 318 -4.09 12.36 -5.64
N GLU A 319 -4.80 11.84 -4.64
CA GLU A 319 -6.20 11.42 -4.76
C GLU A 319 -7.14 12.46 -4.12
N ASN A 320 -7.65 13.40 -4.91
CA ASN A 320 -8.34 14.59 -4.41
C ASN A 320 -9.69 14.34 -3.71
N MET A 321 -10.28 13.14 -3.85
CA MET A 321 -11.55 12.79 -3.22
C MET A 321 -11.37 11.93 -1.95
N LYS A 322 -10.14 11.62 -1.54
CA LYS A 322 -9.92 10.89 -0.29
C LYS A 322 -10.44 11.70 0.92
N PRO A 323 -11.26 11.08 1.79
CA PRO A 323 -11.73 11.73 3.01
C PRO A 323 -10.58 11.86 4.04
N GLY A 324 -10.88 12.47 5.18
CA GLY A 324 -9.92 12.59 6.28
C GLY A 324 -8.96 13.80 6.16
N PRO A 325 -7.79 13.76 6.81
CA PRO A 325 -6.87 14.89 6.90
C PRO A 325 -6.22 15.24 5.56
N THR A 326 -5.60 16.42 5.47
CA THR A 326 -4.98 16.89 4.22
C THR A 326 -3.92 15.95 3.68
N SER A 327 -3.18 15.23 4.53
CA SER A 327 -2.21 14.22 4.12
C SER A 327 -2.78 13.16 3.17
N GLU A 328 -4.01 12.70 3.39
CA GLU A 328 -4.64 11.64 2.59
C GLU A 328 -4.72 11.98 1.10
N ARG A 329 -4.85 13.28 0.77
CA ARG A 329 -4.94 13.78 -0.62
C ARG A 329 -3.57 14.08 -1.25
N ASN A 330 -2.47 13.83 -0.53
CA ASN A 330 -1.13 14.32 -0.88
C ASN A 330 -0.04 13.23 -0.75
N TYR A 331 -0.36 11.95 -0.93
CA TYR A 331 0.62 10.84 -0.95
C TYR A 331 1.23 10.53 -2.32
N GLY A 332 0.72 11.16 -3.38
CA GLY A 332 1.09 10.85 -4.76
C GLY A 332 2.54 11.17 -5.11
N LEU A 333 3.18 10.24 -5.83
CA LEU A 333 4.43 10.54 -6.53
C LEU A 333 4.19 11.52 -7.70
N PHE A 334 3.00 11.45 -8.30
CA PHE A 334 2.55 12.32 -9.38
C PHE A 334 1.31 13.12 -8.98
N LYS A 335 1.17 14.28 -9.61
CA LYS A 335 -0.07 15.06 -9.61
C LYS A 335 -1.07 14.43 -10.59
N PRO A 336 -2.34 14.84 -10.53
CA PRO A 336 -3.37 14.31 -11.43
C PRO A 336 -3.14 14.62 -12.92
N ASP A 337 -2.31 15.62 -13.24
CA ASP A 337 -1.89 15.94 -14.63
C ASP A 337 -0.72 15.07 -15.13
N GLY A 338 -0.26 14.09 -14.34
CA GLY A 338 0.87 13.21 -14.66
C GLY A 338 2.25 13.83 -14.38
N THR A 339 2.33 15.10 -13.98
CA THR A 339 3.62 15.71 -13.60
C THR A 339 4.09 15.21 -12.24
N PRO A 340 5.41 15.11 -11.97
CA PRO A 340 5.90 14.73 -10.65
C PRO A 340 5.43 15.71 -9.57
N ALA A 341 4.96 15.18 -8.43
CA ALA A 341 4.65 15.99 -7.25
C ALA A 341 5.91 16.63 -6.66
N TYR A 342 7.04 15.91 -6.76
CA TYR A 342 8.39 16.32 -6.37
C TYR A 342 9.43 15.49 -7.15
N PRO A 343 10.67 15.99 -7.32
CA PRO A 343 11.71 15.24 -8.04
C PRO A 343 12.21 14.06 -7.20
N LEU A 344 12.04 12.82 -7.70
CA LEU A 344 12.41 11.59 -6.98
C LEU A 344 13.91 11.35 -6.82
N GLY A 345 14.76 12.17 -7.44
CA GLY A 345 16.22 12.14 -7.23
C GLY A 345 16.96 11.03 -7.97
N PHE A 346 16.29 10.37 -8.93
CA PHE A 346 16.88 9.46 -9.91
C PHE A 346 16.26 9.71 -11.28
N SER A 347 16.98 9.37 -12.35
CA SER A 347 16.43 9.43 -13.70
C SER A 347 15.30 8.40 -13.81
N LEU A 348 14.09 8.89 -14.07
CA LEU A 348 13.00 8.03 -14.52
C LEU A 348 13.45 7.31 -15.81
N ALA A 349 13.14 6.03 -15.94
CA ALA A 349 13.31 5.35 -17.23
C ALA A 349 12.56 6.19 -18.27
N SER A 350 13.24 6.55 -19.35
CA SER A 350 12.81 7.53 -20.36
C SER A 350 11.30 7.46 -20.61
N ALA A 351 10.54 8.35 -19.96
CA ALA A 351 9.18 8.64 -20.37
C ALA A 351 9.26 9.16 -21.81
N PRO A 352 8.34 8.80 -22.71
CA PRO A 352 8.31 9.38 -24.04
C PRO A 352 8.23 10.91 -23.88
N ASN A 353 9.30 11.60 -24.28
CA ASN A 353 9.31 13.05 -24.43
C ASN A 353 8.46 13.39 -25.66
N ASP A 354 7.15 13.23 -25.58
CA ASP A 354 6.20 13.67 -26.61
C ASP A 354 4.83 13.95 -25.98
N ILE A 355 4.80 14.85 -25.00
CA ILE A 355 3.59 15.66 -24.73
C ILE A 355 4.03 17.13 -24.73
N VAL A 356 4.57 17.58 -25.86
CA VAL A 356 4.54 18.99 -26.25
C VAL A 356 4.17 19.00 -27.72
N HIS A 357 2.94 19.43 -28.00
CA HIS A 357 2.52 19.75 -29.36
C HIS A 357 3.49 20.79 -29.91
N ASN A 358 4.29 20.35 -30.89
CA ASN A 358 5.17 21.18 -31.68
C ASN A 358 4.32 22.21 -32.43
N ASN A 359 4.36 23.48 -32.02
CA ASN A 359 3.96 24.58 -32.88
C ASN A 359 5.21 25.45 -33.10
N THR A 360 5.85 25.20 -34.23
CA THR A 360 6.91 26.01 -34.79
C THR A 360 6.34 27.40 -35.13
N GLY A 361 6.77 28.41 -34.39
CA GLY A 361 6.40 29.80 -34.65
C GLY A 361 7.53 30.73 -34.21
N THR A 362 8.31 31.20 -35.19
CA THR A 362 9.30 32.28 -35.07
C THR A 362 8.69 33.55 -34.43
N PRO A 363 9.50 34.35 -33.69
CA PRO A 363 8.99 35.45 -32.88
C PRO A 363 8.78 36.73 -33.69
N PRO A 364 7.75 37.54 -33.40
CA PRO A 364 7.77 38.94 -33.76
C PRO A 364 7.96 39.84 -32.55
N THR A 365 8.79 40.85 -32.79
CA THR A 365 9.07 42.03 -32.00
C THR A 365 7.88 43.00 -31.94
N SER A 366 7.78 43.68 -30.80
CA SER A 366 7.18 45.01 -30.53
C SER A 366 6.24 45.65 -31.58
N SER A 367 5.01 45.98 -31.17
CA SER A 367 4.47 47.35 -31.28
C SER A 367 3.15 47.53 -30.53
N THR A 368 2.97 48.75 -30.04
CA THR A 368 1.85 49.37 -29.32
C THR A 368 0.56 49.50 -30.16
N GLY A 369 -0.63 49.46 -29.52
CA GLY A 369 -1.85 50.01 -30.12
C GLY A 369 -3.20 49.61 -29.50
N TYR A 370 -3.73 50.48 -28.64
CA TYR A 370 -5.13 50.95 -28.51
C TYR A 370 -6.36 50.05 -28.84
N LEU A 371 -7.31 50.02 -27.88
CA LEU A 371 -8.80 50.14 -27.94
C LEU A 371 -9.58 49.22 -28.93
N SER A 372 -10.80 48.71 -28.72
CA SER A 372 -11.95 49.04 -27.85
C SER A 372 -13.13 48.07 -28.16
N ILE A 373 -13.94 47.78 -27.14
CA ILE A 373 -15.43 47.74 -27.10
C ILE A 373 -16.23 46.72 -27.97
N SER A 374 -16.90 45.82 -27.22
CA SER A 374 -18.31 45.37 -27.25
C SER A 374 -19.06 45.02 -28.55
N SER A 375 -19.83 43.91 -28.50
CA SER A 375 -21.31 43.96 -28.43
C SER A 375 -21.94 42.56 -28.28
N ALA A 376 -23.10 42.55 -27.63
CA ALA A 376 -23.91 41.41 -27.17
C ALA A 376 -25.00 40.97 -28.18
N SER A 377 -25.57 39.77 -27.94
CA SER A 377 -27.03 39.41 -27.99
C SER A 377 -27.16 37.86 -27.92
N SER A 378 -27.73 37.23 -26.86
CA SER A 378 -29.15 36.87 -26.64
C SER A 378 -29.78 36.08 -27.79
N LEU A 379 -30.59 35.02 -27.69
CA LEU A 379 -31.45 34.37 -26.69
C LEU A 379 -31.75 32.98 -27.33
N GLU A 380 -32.02 31.89 -26.60
CA GLU A 380 -33.41 31.42 -26.42
C GLU A 380 -33.53 30.28 -25.40
N ARG A 381 -34.70 30.23 -24.79
CA ARG A 381 -35.18 29.36 -23.72
C ARG A 381 -35.94 28.17 -24.32
N CYS A 382 -35.87 27.01 -23.66
CA CYS A 382 -37.03 26.13 -23.54
C CYS A 382 -37.01 25.38 -22.20
N ARG A 383 -38.10 25.55 -21.42
CA ARG A 383 -38.41 24.82 -20.18
C ARG A 383 -39.49 23.78 -20.50
N LEU A 384 -39.50 22.65 -19.78
CA LEU A 384 -40.68 21.89 -19.31
C LEU A 384 -40.16 20.89 -18.24
N LEU A 385 -40.33 21.20 -16.95
CA LEU A 385 -41.30 20.65 -15.96
C LEU A 385 -40.96 19.26 -15.40
N GLY A 386 -40.82 19.20 -14.05
CA GLY A 386 -40.45 18.02 -13.23
C GLY A 386 -41.61 17.04 -12.95
N PRO A 387 -41.67 16.33 -11.80
CA PRO A 387 -41.40 16.87 -10.46
C PRO A 387 -40.58 15.98 -9.49
N SER A 388 -40.02 16.68 -8.52
CA SER A 388 -39.49 16.22 -7.23
C SER A 388 -40.59 15.78 -6.27
N LEU A 389 -40.37 14.70 -5.51
CA LEU A 389 -41.08 14.42 -4.27
C LEU A 389 -40.10 14.46 -3.09
N SER A 390 -40.31 15.45 -2.22
CA SER A 390 -39.77 15.51 -0.86
C SER A 390 -40.89 15.14 0.11
N PHE A 391 -40.61 14.31 1.11
CA PHE A 391 -41.48 14.12 2.27
C PHE A 391 -40.74 14.60 3.52
N LEU A 392 -41.43 15.42 4.30
CA LEU A 392 -41.00 15.98 5.58
C LEU A 392 -41.94 15.47 6.69
N LEU A 393 -41.34 15.22 7.86
CA LEU A 393 -41.86 15.26 9.24
C LEU A 393 -42.61 14.02 9.81
N PRO A 394 -42.60 13.81 11.16
CA PRO A 394 -42.29 14.79 12.22
C PRO A 394 -41.29 14.41 13.32
N LEU A 395 -40.81 15.46 14.00
CA LEU A 395 -40.23 15.44 15.35
C LEU A 395 -41.11 14.70 16.34
N ASN A 396 -40.51 13.92 17.26
CA ASN A 396 -40.82 14.09 18.68
C ASN A 396 -39.74 13.57 19.65
N GLN A 397 -39.58 14.36 20.72
CA GLN A 397 -39.06 14.09 22.06
C GLN A 397 -37.59 13.75 22.31
N LYS A 398 -36.91 14.77 22.86
CA LYS A 398 -35.86 14.71 23.89
C LYS A 398 -36.12 13.60 24.93
N LYS A 399 -35.06 12.86 25.26
CA LYS A 399 -34.72 12.51 26.65
C LYS A 399 -33.23 12.71 26.88
N ASP A 400 -32.94 13.67 27.75
CA ASP A 400 -31.68 13.80 28.46
C ASP A 400 -31.43 12.52 29.28
N THR A 401 -30.25 11.92 29.15
CA THR A 401 -29.58 11.23 30.25
C THR A 401 -28.06 11.28 30.05
N GLY A 402 -27.41 12.19 30.78
CA GLY A 402 -26.16 11.96 31.50
C GLY A 402 -24.94 11.50 30.71
N ALA A 403 -24.15 12.46 30.23
CA ALA A 403 -22.71 12.25 30.02
C ALA A 403 -22.06 11.93 31.38
N ARG A 404 -21.74 10.66 31.61
CA ARG A 404 -20.85 10.22 32.70
C ARG A 404 -19.44 10.07 32.15
N GLN A 405 -18.65 11.09 32.46
CA GLN A 405 -17.21 11.14 32.44
C GLN A 405 -16.64 9.91 33.19
N TRP A 406 -15.96 9.02 32.47
CA TRP A 406 -15.19 7.91 33.04
C TRP A 406 -13.85 7.81 32.30
N GLY A 407 -12.76 7.99 33.04
CA GLY A 407 -11.44 7.49 32.67
C GLY A 407 -10.30 8.49 32.56
N GLU A 408 -10.08 9.34 33.57
CA GLU A 408 -8.82 10.10 33.74
C GLU A 408 -8.05 9.77 35.03
N GLU A 409 -8.44 8.71 35.75
CA GLU A 409 -7.68 8.23 36.91
C GLU A 409 -7.21 6.81 36.66
N GLN A 410 -5.91 6.66 36.38
CA GLN A 410 -5.02 5.53 36.73
C GLN A 410 -3.60 5.84 36.23
N TRP A 411 -3.04 6.98 36.68
CA TRP A 411 -1.62 7.32 36.46
C TRP A 411 -0.99 7.81 37.75
N GLN A 412 -0.96 6.97 38.80
CA GLN A 412 -0.15 7.21 40.01
C GLN A 412 0.15 5.91 40.78
N ASN A 413 0.51 4.80 40.13
CA ASN A 413 1.22 3.73 40.83
C ASN A 413 1.94 2.82 39.85
N GLU A 414 3.25 3.07 39.69
CA GLU A 414 4.30 2.06 39.50
C GLU A 414 5.65 2.78 39.34
N LYS A 415 6.14 3.35 40.43
CA LYS A 415 7.58 3.61 40.57
C LYS A 415 8.23 2.34 41.09
N GLY A 416 8.87 1.56 40.22
CA GLY A 416 9.43 0.31 40.69
C GLY A 416 10.32 -0.53 39.78
N VAL A 417 10.85 -0.03 38.64
CA VAL A 417 11.95 -0.72 37.95
C VAL A 417 12.94 0.31 37.40
N LYS A 418 14.14 0.33 37.99
CA LYS A 418 15.25 1.17 37.52
C LYS A 418 15.91 0.50 36.32
N GLY A 419 16.02 1.22 35.21
CA GLY A 419 16.97 0.88 34.12
C GLY A 419 16.39 0.67 32.72
N VAL A 420 15.40 1.45 32.27
CA VAL A 420 15.05 1.62 30.83
C VAL A 420 14.61 3.08 30.64
N PRO A 421 15.01 3.80 29.57
CA PRO A 421 14.50 5.14 29.33
C PRO A 421 12.96 5.08 29.17
N SER A 422 12.24 5.73 30.07
CA SER A 422 10.78 5.71 30.17
C SER A 422 10.06 6.28 28.93
N SER A 423 10.78 6.86 27.97
CA SER A 423 10.26 7.37 26.71
C SER A 423 9.87 6.27 25.71
N LEU A 424 10.61 5.15 25.67
CA LEU A 424 10.44 4.10 24.65
C LEU A 424 9.33 3.09 24.98
N HIS A 425 8.99 2.91 26.26
CA HIS A 425 7.89 2.03 26.68
C HIS A 425 6.52 2.70 26.51
N ALA A 426 6.44 4.02 26.73
CA ALA A 426 5.29 4.84 26.39
C ALA A 426 5.03 4.87 24.86
N MET A 427 6.10 4.74 24.07
CA MET A 427 6.01 4.61 22.61
C MET A 427 5.22 3.34 22.21
N SER A 428 5.55 2.14 22.71
CA SER A 428 4.83 0.88 22.35
C SER A 428 3.30 0.96 22.49
N LEU A 429 2.81 1.57 23.57
CA LEU A 429 1.38 1.75 23.83
C LEU A 429 0.73 2.84 22.96
N TYR A 430 1.52 3.79 22.45
CA TYR A 430 1.09 4.88 21.56
C TYR A 430 0.99 4.43 20.10
N TRP A 431 1.86 3.51 19.66
CA TRP A 431 1.89 2.94 18.29
C TRP A 431 0.65 2.13 17.92
N SER A 432 0.11 1.35 18.87
CA SER A 432 -1.06 0.47 18.62
C SER A 432 -2.41 1.21 18.65
N ARG A 433 -2.50 2.36 19.35
CA ARG A 433 -3.80 3.00 19.66
C ARG A 433 -4.27 4.11 18.72
N LYS A 434 -3.37 4.83 18.03
CA LYS A 434 -3.75 6.02 17.24
C LYS A 434 -3.99 5.81 15.74
N GLU A 435 -3.60 4.68 15.14
CA GLU A 435 -4.03 4.35 13.76
C GLU A 435 -5.56 4.14 13.65
N LYS A 436 -6.26 3.87 14.78
CA LYS A 436 -7.72 3.67 14.83
C LYS A 436 -8.58 4.84 14.34
N TRP A 437 -8.04 6.07 14.31
CA TRP A 437 -8.83 7.28 14.03
C TRP A 437 -8.79 7.74 12.57
N LEU A 438 -7.85 7.28 11.76
CA LEU A 438 -7.68 7.79 10.39
C LEU A 438 -8.57 7.09 9.35
N TRP A 439 -9.16 5.95 9.68
CA TRP A 439 -9.97 5.17 8.75
C TRP A 439 -11.41 4.87 9.22
N SER A 440 -11.86 5.47 10.32
CA SER A 440 -13.18 5.15 10.94
C SER A 440 -14.27 6.22 10.78
N SER A 441 -14.08 7.28 9.98
CA SER A 441 -15.15 8.27 9.71
C SER A 441 -15.75 8.11 8.31
N GLY A 442 -16.66 7.14 8.20
CA GLY A 442 -17.44 6.86 7.00
C GLY A 442 -18.83 6.33 7.32
N THR A 443 -19.54 6.93 8.27
CA THR A 443 -20.96 6.71 8.49
C THR A 443 -21.64 8.00 8.95
N SER A 444 -22.27 8.70 8.00
CA SER A 444 -23.52 9.48 8.13
C SER A 444 -23.89 10.01 6.75
#